data_AF-E9RTG4-F1
#
_entry.id   AF-E9RTG4-F1
#
_cell.length_a   1.000
_cell.length_b   1.000
_cell.length_c   1.000
_cell.angle_alpha   90.00
_cell.angle_beta   90.00
_cell.angle_gamma   90.00
#
_symmetry.space_group_name_H-M   'P 1'
#
loop_
_entity.id
_entity.type
_entity.pdbx_description
1 polymer ?
#
loop_
_entity_poly.entity_id
_entity_poly.type
_entity_poly.pdbx_seq_one_letter_code
_entity_poly.pdbx_strand_id
1 'polypeptide(L)'
;MIWTLFVLDYDGTYSCKHEEYYGVRPSVYQIPLDKQQEVEMFAKKASKEFNEGEDVCESIGDIFEGFLEENNIKFHCIGDLKLRFGDRQKDYLADYIPREIV
;
A
#
# COMPACT_ATOMS: atom_id res chain seq x y z
N MET A 1 10.38 -7.94 19.28
CA MET A 1 9.61 -7.25 18.22
C MET A 1 9.19 -8.30 17.22
N ILE A 2 7.88 -8.46 17.02
CA ILE A 2 7.32 -9.41 16.05
C ILE A 2 6.98 -8.60 14.80
N TRP A 3 7.38 -9.12 13.65
CA TRP A 3 7.08 -8.51 12.36
C TRP A 3 5.89 -9.20 11.73
N THR A 4 5.11 -8.44 10.98
CA THR A 4 4.07 -8.94 10.08
C THR A 4 4.25 -8.30 8.70
N LEU A 5 3.45 -8.77 7.75
CA LEU A 5 3.35 -8.18 6.42
C LEU A 5 2.17 -7.23 6.34
N PHE A 6 2.29 -6.22 5.50
CA PHE A 6 1.22 -5.31 5.11
C PHE A 6 1.32 -5.06 3.60
N VAL A 7 0.18 -5.06 2.92
CA VAL A 7 0.11 -4.78 1.48
C VAL A 7 -0.53 -3.41 1.26
N LEU A 8 0.19 -2.52 0.57
CA LEU A 8 -0.35 -1.27 0.05
C LEU A 8 -0.82 -1.52 -1.39
N ASP A 9 -2.13 -1.60 -1.60
CA ASP A 9 -2.75 -1.97 -2.87
C ASP A 9 -3.27 -0.73 -3.58
N TYR A 10 -2.68 -0.40 -4.73
CA TYR A 10 -2.92 0.85 -5.43
C TYR A 10 -4.12 0.82 -6.40
N ASP A 11 -4.88 -0.27 -6.42
CA ASP A 11 -5.99 -0.47 -7.37
C ASP A 11 -7.19 0.48 -7.12
N GLY A 12 -7.24 1.17 -5.97
CA GLY A 12 -8.26 2.18 -5.66
C GLY A 12 -8.02 3.52 -6.37
N THR A 13 -6.76 3.88 -6.58
CA THR A 13 -6.37 5.13 -7.25
C THR A 13 -5.93 4.93 -8.70
N TYR A 14 -5.02 3.98 -8.97
CA TYR A 14 -4.44 3.84 -10.30
C TYR A 14 -5.19 2.81 -11.14
N SER A 15 -6.21 3.28 -11.87
CA SER A 15 -6.96 2.43 -12.80
C SER A 15 -6.05 1.80 -13.87
N CYS A 16 -6.30 0.54 -14.23
CA CYS A 16 -5.70 -0.10 -15.39
C CYS A 16 -6.80 -0.64 -16.32
N LYS A 17 -6.76 -0.28 -17.60
CA LYS A 17 -7.78 -0.71 -18.59
C LYS A 17 -7.57 -2.12 -19.14
N HIS A 18 -6.40 -2.71 -18.89
CA HIS A 18 -5.94 -3.96 -19.49
C HIS A 18 -5.66 -4.98 -18.40
N GLU A 19 -6.53 -5.97 -18.27
CA GLU A 19 -6.45 -7.00 -17.23
C GLU A 19 -5.16 -7.83 -17.31
N GLU A 20 -4.58 -7.95 -18.51
CA GLU A 20 -3.33 -8.66 -18.79
C GLU A 20 -2.07 -7.90 -18.33
N TYR A 21 -2.18 -6.59 -18.09
CA TYR A 21 -1.07 -5.76 -17.64
C TYR A 21 -0.92 -5.80 -16.13
N TYR A 22 0.28 -5.46 -15.65
CA TYR A 22 0.54 -5.36 -14.21
C TYR A 22 0.00 -4.06 -13.60
N GLY A 23 -0.21 -3.01 -14.40
CA GLY A 23 -0.51 -1.67 -13.87
C GLY A 23 0.53 -1.20 -12.85
N VAL A 24 0.12 -0.35 -11.92
CA VAL A 24 0.87 -0.10 -10.68
C VAL A 24 0.66 -1.31 -9.77
N ARG A 25 1.75 -1.90 -9.26
CA ARG A 25 1.69 -3.17 -8.52
C ARG A 25 1.60 -2.90 -7.02
N PRO A 26 0.82 -3.67 -6.25
CA PRO A 26 0.80 -3.55 -4.80
C PRO A 26 2.19 -3.75 -4.20
N SER A 27 2.56 -2.89 -3.25
CA SER A 27 3.84 -2.97 -2.53
C SER A 27 3.64 -3.71 -1.20
N VAL A 28 4.66 -4.49 -0.81
CA VAL A 28 4.64 -5.31 0.40
C VAL A 28 5.65 -4.77 1.39
N TYR A 29 5.18 -4.53 2.61
CA TYR A 29 5.95 -3.99 3.71
C TYR A 29 6.06 -5.00 4.85
N GLN A 30 7.24 -5.10 5.45
CA GLN A 30 7.39 -5.63 6.80
C GLN A 30 7.20 -4.51 7.81
N ILE A 31 6.28 -4.72 8.75
CA ILE A 31 5.95 -3.75 9.81
C ILE A 31 5.89 -4.43 11.18
N PRO A 32 6.05 -3.69 12.29
CA PRO A 32 5.81 -4.19 13.63
C PRO A 32 4.34 -4.61 13.78
N LEU A 33 4.09 -5.81 14.28
CA LEU A 33 2.73 -6.36 14.44
C LEU A 33 1.84 -5.46 15.33
N ASP A 34 2.41 -4.85 16.35
CA ASP A 34 1.72 -3.94 17.28
C ASP A 34 1.41 -2.57 16.67
N LYS A 35 1.91 -2.27 15.47
CA LYS A 35 1.70 -1.02 14.74
C LYS A 35 0.76 -1.14 13.54
N GLN A 36 0.18 -2.31 13.30
CA GLN A 36 -0.67 -2.57 12.14
C GLN A 36 -1.80 -1.53 11.97
N GLN A 37 -2.53 -1.22 13.04
CA GLN A 37 -3.64 -0.25 12.95
C GLN A 37 -3.17 1.17 12.60
N GLU A 38 -2.01 1.59 13.12
CA GLU A 38 -1.41 2.89 12.78
C GLU A 38 -0.97 2.90 11.31
N VAL A 39 -0.38 1.81 10.84
CA VAL A 39 0.03 1.65 9.44
C VAL A 39 -1.17 1.73 8.49
N GLU A 40 -2.26 1.02 8.78
CA GLU A 40 -3.50 1.09 7.98
C GLU A 40 -4.07 2.52 7.94
N MET A 41 -4.04 3.23 9.08
CA MET A 41 -4.47 4.63 9.15
C MET A 41 -3.59 5.52 8.28
N PHE A 42 -2.26 5.34 8.29
CA PHE A 42 -1.35 6.12 7.46
C PHE A 42 -1.48 5.82 5.97
N ALA A 43 -1.76 4.57 5.58
CA ALA A 43 -2.07 4.23 4.19
C ALA A 43 -3.31 4.99 3.69
N LYS A 44 -4.39 5.04 4.48
CA LYS A 44 -5.59 5.83 4.16
C LYS A 44 -5.29 7.32 4.07
N LYS A 45 -4.47 7.83 4.99
CA LYS A 45 -4.07 9.25 5.00
C LYS A 45 -3.24 9.60 3.77
N ALA A 46 -2.31 8.73 3.36
CA ALA A 46 -1.49 8.90 2.16
C ALA A 46 -2.35 8.91 0.89
N SER A 47 -3.32 7.99 0.77
CA SER A 47 -4.30 8.00 -0.33
C SER A 47 -5.06 9.33 -0.38
N LYS A 48 -5.55 9.80 0.77
CA LYS A 48 -6.30 11.05 0.87
C LYS A 48 -5.44 12.25 0.44
N GLU A 49 -4.22 12.34 0.96
CA GLU A 49 -3.29 13.44 0.65
C GLU A 49 -2.91 13.46 -0.83
N PHE A 50 -2.66 12.28 -1.42
CA PHE A 50 -2.40 12.15 -2.85
C PHE A 50 -3.58 12.60 -3.71
N ASN A 51 -4.81 12.24 -3.33
CA ASN A 51 -6.00 12.55 -4.12
C ASN A 51 -6.50 14.00 -3.94
N GLU A 52 -6.23 14.64 -2.80
CA GLU A 52 -6.66 16.01 -2.50
C GLU A 52 -5.60 17.08 -2.81
N GLY A 53 -4.33 16.70 -2.99
CA GLY A 53 -3.27 17.66 -3.28
C GLY A 53 -3.30 18.16 -4.73
N GLU A 54 -3.19 19.48 -4.91
CA GLU A 54 -3.24 20.12 -6.24
C GLU A 54 -1.96 19.91 -7.08
N ASP A 55 -0.82 19.62 -6.44
CA ASP A 55 0.51 19.45 -7.05
C ASP A 55 1.32 18.35 -6.34
N VAL A 56 0.73 17.15 -6.20
CA VAL A 56 1.44 16.02 -5.58
C VAL A 56 2.45 15.44 -6.58
N CYS A 57 3.71 15.83 -6.42
CA CYS A 57 4.84 15.26 -7.16
C CYS A 57 5.26 13.86 -6.66
N GLU A 58 4.80 13.48 -5.47
CA GLU A 58 5.17 12.24 -4.77
C GLU A 58 4.18 11.12 -5.06
N SER A 59 4.62 9.86 -5.03
CA SER A 59 3.71 8.73 -5.14
C SER A 59 2.97 8.49 -3.80
N ILE A 60 1.83 7.79 -3.83
CA ILE A 60 1.15 7.36 -2.58
C ILE A 60 2.13 6.57 -1.69
N GLY A 61 2.98 5.74 -2.28
CA GLY A 61 4.00 4.97 -1.57
C GLY A 61 5.00 5.86 -0.84
N ASP A 62 5.51 6.91 -1.50
CA ASP A 62 6.45 7.85 -0.88
C ASP A 62 5.81 8.62 0.28
N ILE A 63 4.57 9.11 0.10
CA ILE A 63 3.81 9.81 1.16
C ILE A 63 3.56 8.87 2.35
N PHE A 64 3.18 7.61 2.06
CA PHE A 64 2.97 6.59 3.08
C PHE A 64 4.24 6.32 3.89
N GLU A 65 5.37 6.11 3.20
CA GLU A 65 6.68 5.90 3.85
C GLU A 65 7.07 7.12 4.70
N GLY A 66 6.86 8.34 4.19
CA GLY A 66 7.07 9.58 4.93
C GLY A 66 6.28 9.61 6.25
N PHE A 67 5.00 9.23 6.25
CA PHE A 67 4.24 9.14 7.50
C PHE A 67 4.79 8.11 8.49
N LEU A 68 5.28 6.96 8.01
CA LEU A 68 5.89 5.97 8.89
C LEU A 68 7.18 6.51 9.52
N GLU A 69 8.01 7.19 8.73
CA GLU A 69 9.25 7.81 9.20
C GLU A 69 9.00 8.91 10.24
N GLU A 70 8.10 9.85 9.94
CA GLU A 70 7.71 10.94 10.85
C GLU A 70 7.19 10.44 12.20
N ASN A 71 6.53 9.29 12.20
CA ASN A 71 5.94 8.68 13.40
C ASN A 71 6.85 7.60 14.03
N ASN A 72 8.11 7.49 13.59
CA ASN A 72 9.09 6.53 14.10
C ASN A 72 8.62 5.06 14.04
N ILE A 73 7.80 4.72 13.05
CA ILE A 73 7.39 3.35 12.77
C ILE A 73 8.46 2.72 11.88
N LYS A 74 9.10 1.66 12.37
CA LYS A 74 10.06 0.91 11.57
C LYS A 74 9.33 0.17 10.46
N PHE A 75 9.86 0.18 9.25
CA PHE A 75 9.33 -0.61 8.15
C PHE A 75 10.44 -1.05 7.20
N HIS A 76 10.15 -2.05 6.39
CA HIS A 76 10.96 -2.43 5.24
C HIS A 76 10.06 -2.71 4.05
N CYS A 77 10.23 -1.97 2.95
CA CYS A 77 9.63 -2.36 1.67
C CYS A 77 10.39 -3.58 1.15
N ILE A 78 9.70 -4.73 1.07
CA ILE A 78 10.31 -6.01 0.67
C ILE A 78 10.03 -6.38 -0.79
N GLY A 79 9.25 -5.58 -1.51
CA GLY A 79 9.03 -5.67 -2.95
C GLY A 79 7.57 -5.53 -3.36
N ASP A 80 7.30 -5.81 -4.63
CA ASP A 80 5.96 -5.69 -5.21
C ASP A 80 5.35 -7.05 -5.56
N LEU A 81 4.03 -7.18 -5.42
CA LEU A 81 3.29 -8.36 -5.87
C LEU A 81 3.23 -8.40 -7.41
N LYS A 82 3.86 -9.42 -8.00
CA LYS A 82 3.86 -9.64 -9.46
C LYS A 82 2.58 -10.35 -9.91
N LEU A 83 1.45 -9.68 -9.76
CA LEU A 83 0.13 -10.13 -10.19
C LEU A 83 -0.43 -9.20 -11.27
N ARG A 84 -1.08 -9.78 -12.28
CA ARG A 84 -1.78 -9.01 -13.33
C ARG A 84 -3.00 -8.32 -12.73
N PHE A 85 -3.38 -7.18 -13.30
CA PHE A 85 -4.48 -6.36 -12.79
C PHE A 85 -5.79 -7.16 -12.68
N GLY A 86 -6.13 -7.97 -13.69
CA GLY A 86 -7.33 -8.81 -13.66
C GLY A 86 -7.33 -9.89 -12.57
N ASP A 87 -6.15 -10.39 -12.17
CA ASP A 87 -6.03 -11.34 -11.06
C ASP A 87 -6.25 -10.64 -9.71
N ARG A 88 -5.89 -9.36 -9.61
CA ARG A 88 -6.11 -8.54 -8.40
C ARG A 88 -7.55 -8.10 -8.18
N GLN A 89 -8.37 -8.11 -9.23
CA GLN A 89 -9.81 -7.81 -9.12
C GLN A 89 -10.61 -8.95 -8.48
N LYS A 90 -9.96 -10.08 -8.19
CA LYS A 90 -10.51 -11.20 -7.43
C LYS A 90 -9.95 -11.15 -6.00
N ASP A 91 -10.39 -12.09 -5.18
CA ASP A 91 -9.80 -12.30 -3.86
C ASP A 91 -8.43 -12.99 -3.99
N TYR A 92 -7.37 -12.19 -4.15
CA TYR A 92 -6.01 -12.67 -4.41
C TYR A 92 -5.13 -12.75 -3.15
N LEU A 93 -5.62 -12.24 -2.02
CA LEU A 93 -4.86 -12.12 -0.78
C LEU A 93 -5.72 -12.63 0.38
N ALA A 94 -5.20 -13.59 1.13
CA ALA A 94 -5.95 -14.17 2.26
C ALA A 94 -6.27 -13.11 3.32
N ASP A 95 -7.49 -13.18 3.89
CA ASP A 95 -8.03 -12.21 4.86
C ASP A 95 -7.14 -11.90 6.07
N TYR A 96 -6.30 -12.84 6.48
CA TYR A 96 -5.40 -12.66 7.61
C TYR A 96 -4.15 -11.83 7.28
N ILE A 97 -3.92 -11.51 5.99
CA ILE A 97 -2.83 -10.63 5.56
C ILE A 97 -3.38 -9.20 5.50
N PRO A 98 -2.88 -8.28 6.34
CA PRO A 98 -3.29 -6.88 6.33
C PRO A 98 -3.07 -6.23 4.96
N ARG A 99 -4.08 -5.52 4.47
CA ARG A 99 -4.03 -4.76 3.22
C ARG A 99 -4.89 -3.51 3.32
N GLU A 100 -4.42 -2.44 2.71
CA GLU A 100 -5.25 -1.27 2.41
C GLU A 100 -5.29 -1.02 0.91
N ILE A 101 -6.50 -0.84 0.36
CA ILE A 101 -6.70 -0.47 -1.05
C ILE A 101 -6.81 1.06 -1.10
N VAL A 102 -5.83 1.68 -1.74
CA VAL A 102 -5.58 3.13 -1.76
C VAL A 102 -5.74 3.74 -3.14
#